data_AF-A0A655AN39-F1
#
_entry.id   AF-A0A655AN39-F1
#
_cell.length_a   1.000
_cell.length_b   1.000
_cell.length_c   1.000
_cell.angle_alpha   90.00
_cell.angle_beta   90.00
_cell.angle_gamma   90.00
#
_symmetry.space_group_name_H-M   'P 1'
#
loop_
_entity.id
_entity.type
_entity.pdbx_description
1 polymer ?
#
loop_
_entity_poly.entity_id
_entity_poly.type
_entity_poly.pdbx_seq_one_letter_code
_entity_poly.pdbx_strand_id
1 'polypeptide(L)'
;MRDPRLRRALTPDYEPMCKRLVMSGGFYRAIQRDDVELVTAGIDHVEHRGIVTDDGVLHEVDVIVLATGFDSHAFFRPMQLTGRDGIRIDDVWQDGPHAHQTVAIPGFPNFFMMLGPHSPVGNFPLTAVAESQAEHIVQWIKRWRHGEFDTMEPKSAATEAYNTVLRAAMPNTVWTTGCDSWYLNKDGIPEVWPFAPAKHRAMLANLHPEEYDLRRYAAVRATSRPQSA
;
A
#
# COMPACT_ATOMS: atom_id res chain seq x y z
N MET A 1 13.35 -14.47 26.61
CA MET A 1 12.17 -14.80 27.44
C MET A 1 12.52 -15.96 28.36
N ARG A 2 12.47 -15.79 29.70
CA ARG A 2 12.75 -16.89 30.65
C ARG A 2 11.48 -17.60 31.12
N ASP A 3 10.38 -16.88 31.31
CA ASP A 3 9.08 -17.46 31.68
C ASP A 3 8.51 -18.31 30.51
N PRO A 4 8.30 -19.63 30.70
CA PRO A 4 7.71 -20.49 29.70
C PRO A 4 6.25 -20.15 29.34
N ARG A 5 5.47 -19.58 30.27
CA ARG A 5 4.08 -19.17 30.01
C ARG A 5 4.03 -17.98 29.08
N LEU A 6 4.74 -16.89 29.41
CA LEU A 6 4.89 -15.73 28.53
C LEU A 6 5.51 -16.11 27.18
N ARG A 7 6.50 -17.01 27.17
CA ARG A 7 7.08 -17.49 25.91
C ARG A 7 6.02 -18.13 25.01
N ARG A 8 5.18 -19.02 25.54
CA ARG A 8 4.12 -19.65 24.74
C ARG A 8 3.10 -18.63 24.24
N ALA A 9 2.64 -17.73 25.11
CA ALA A 9 1.64 -16.72 24.76
C ALA A 9 2.13 -15.71 23.71
N LEU A 10 3.45 -15.42 23.69
CA LEU A 10 4.06 -14.48 22.75
C LEU A 10 4.65 -15.14 21.50
N THR A 11 4.62 -16.47 21.40
CA THR A 11 5.05 -17.18 20.19
C THR A 11 3.87 -17.19 19.21
N PRO A 12 4.00 -16.55 18.04
CA PRO A 12 2.96 -16.63 17.03
C PRO A 12 2.81 -18.05 16.48
N ASP A 13 1.59 -18.38 16.09
CA ASP A 13 1.19 -19.66 15.47
C ASP A 13 1.27 -19.63 13.93
N TYR A 14 1.92 -18.61 13.39
CA TYR A 14 2.04 -18.36 11.96
C TYR A 14 3.50 -18.34 11.49
N GLU A 15 3.70 -18.58 10.19
CA GLU A 15 5.05 -18.66 9.60
C GLU A 15 5.81 -17.32 9.71
N PRO A 16 7.11 -17.35 10.08
CA PRO A 16 7.93 -16.15 10.06
C PRO A 16 7.89 -15.46 8.70
N MET A 17 7.90 -14.11 8.70
CA MET A 17 7.87 -13.26 7.50
C MET A 17 6.55 -13.19 6.71
N CYS A 18 5.49 -13.92 7.10
CA CYS A 18 4.19 -13.75 6.46
C CYS A 18 3.51 -12.40 6.79
N LYS A 19 4.03 -11.70 7.81
CA LYS A 19 3.74 -10.30 8.14
C LYS A 19 5.07 -9.55 8.23
N ARG A 20 5.02 -8.21 8.13
CA ARG A 20 6.21 -7.38 8.33
C ARG A 20 6.75 -7.57 9.75
N LEU A 21 8.05 -7.86 9.86
CA LEU A 21 8.71 -8.00 11.16
C LEU A 21 8.72 -6.67 11.92
N VAL A 22 8.29 -6.73 13.18
CA VAL A 22 8.40 -5.63 14.13
C VAL A 22 9.67 -5.84 14.95
N MET A 23 10.56 -4.85 14.91
CA MET A 23 11.82 -4.89 15.65
C MET A 23 11.70 -4.05 16.92
N SER A 24 11.92 -4.66 18.07
CA SER A 24 11.99 -3.95 19.35
C SER A 24 13.13 -4.49 20.21
N GLY A 25 14.05 -3.60 20.58
CA GLY A 25 15.16 -3.96 21.48
C GLY A 25 14.72 -4.14 22.94
N GLY A 26 13.58 -3.58 23.33
CA GLY A 26 13.13 -3.52 24.73
C GLY A 26 11.92 -4.41 25.06
N PHE A 27 11.11 -4.80 24.08
CA PHE A 27 9.81 -5.42 24.29
C PHE A 27 9.86 -6.65 25.22
N TYR A 28 10.70 -7.63 24.89
CA TYR A 28 10.80 -8.86 25.69
C TYR A 28 11.37 -8.64 27.08
N ARG A 29 12.11 -7.54 27.33
CA ARG A 29 12.53 -7.16 28.69
C ARG A 29 11.39 -6.51 29.45
N ALA A 30 10.64 -5.62 28.79
CA ALA A 30 9.52 -4.90 29.39
C ALA A 30 8.39 -5.84 29.84
N ILE A 31 8.00 -6.80 29.00
CA ILE A 31 6.89 -7.74 29.28
C ILE A 31 7.19 -8.74 30.41
N GLN A 32 8.42 -8.76 30.95
CA GLN A 32 8.83 -9.63 32.07
C GLN A 32 8.94 -8.86 33.40
N ARG A 33 8.58 -7.57 33.45
CA ARG A 33 8.58 -6.79 34.70
C ARG A 33 7.38 -7.17 35.57
N ASP A 34 7.53 -7.03 36.87
CA ASP A 34 6.48 -7.36 37.85
C ASP A 34 5.26 -6.41 37.77
N ASP A 35 5.42 -5.24 37.16
CA ASP A 35 4.37 -4.23 36.94
C ASP A 35 3.78 -4.26 35.52
N VAL A 36 3.96 -5.37 34.79
CA VAL A 36 3.44 -5.54 33.44
C VAL A 36 2.69 -6.87 33.35
N GLU A 37 1.45 -6.80 32.86
CA GLU A 37 0.60 -7.95 32.62
C GLU A 37 0.33 -8.14 31.12
N LEU A 38 0.33 -9.40 30.67
CA LEU A 38 -0.11 -9.79 29.34
C LEU A 38 -1.53 -10.35 29.43
N VAL A 39 -2.49 -9.64 28.85
CA VAL A 39 -3.88 -10.09 28.72
C VAL A 39 -4.13 -10.52 27.28
N THR A 40 -4.55 -11.76 27.07
CA THR A 40 -4.84 -12.33 25.74
C THR A 40 -6.33 -12.62 25.50
N ALA A 41 -7.18 -12.38 26.50
CA ALA A 41 -8.63 -12.47 26.37
C ALA A 41 -9.15 -11.41 25.39
N GLY A 42 -10.27 -11.70 24.71
CA GLY A 42 -10.91 -10.73 23.84
C GLY A 42 -11.40 -9.53 24.65
N ILE A 43 -11.46 -8.36 24.03
CA ILE A 43 -12.10 -7.18 24.65
C ILE A 43 -13.59 -7.25 24.33
N ASP A 44 -14.45 -7.21 25.35
CA ASP A 44 -15.90 -7.13 25.20
C ASP A 44 -16.34 -5.66 25.06
N HIS A 45 -16.02 -4.83 26.04
CA HIS A 45 -16.30 -3.39 25.99
C HIS A 45 -15.37 -2.58 26.90
N VAL A 46 -15.46 -1.24 26.79
CA VAL A 46 -14.80 -0.29 27.69
C VAL A 46 -15.85 0.30 28.63
N GLU A 47 -15.58 0.25 29.92
CA GLU A 47 -16.35 0.94 30.95
C GLU A 47 -15.61 2.21 31.42
N HIS A 48 -16.30 3.06 32.19
CA HIS A 48 -15.70 4.26 32.78
C HIS A 48 -14.41 3.97 33.57
N ARG A 49 -14.30 2.80 34.20
CA ARG A 49 -13.17 2.43 35.07
C ARG A 49 -12.07 1.64 34.37
N GLY A 50 -12.28 1.18 33.13
CA GLY A 50 -11.30 0.34 32.45
C GLY A 50 -11.86 -0.53 31.33
N ILE A 51 -11.19 -1.66 31.07
CA ILE A 51 -11.51 -2.57 29.96
C ILE A 51 -12.10 -3.85 30.53
N VAL A 52 -13.25 -4.26 30.01
CA VAL A 52 -13.88 -5.56 30.32
C VAL A 52 -13.54 -6.55 29.22
N THR A 53 -12.97 -7.68 29.60
CA THR A 53 -12.66 -8.79 28.68
C THR A 53 -13.84 -9.75 28.54
N ASP A 54 -13.82 -10.59 27.52
CA ASP A 54 -14.88 -11.55 27.18
C ASP A 54 -15.11 -12.67 28.21
N ASP A 55 -14.17 -12.84 29.14
CA ASP A 55 -14.29 -13.68 30.33
C ASP A 55 -14.96 -12.97 31.53
N GLY A 56 -15.37 -11.71 31.35
CA GLY A 56 -16.06 -10.89 32.35
C GLY A 56 -15.15 -10.22 33.37
N VAL A 57 -13.82 -10.26 33.17
CA VAL A 57 -12.85 -9.60 34.05
C VAL A 57 -12.76 -8.10 33.72
N LEU A 58 -12.84 -7.26 34.75
CA LEU A 58 -12.57 -5.82 34.63
C LEU A 58 -11.10 -5.54 34.95
N HIS A 59 -10.38 -5.02 33.97
CA HIS A 59 -9.04 -4.45 34.13
C HIS A 59 -9.15 -2.95 34.37
N GLU A 60 -9.10 -2.53 35.64
CA GLU A 60 -9.15 -1.12 36.02
C GLU A 60 -7.87 -0.40 35.58
N VAL A 61 -8.02 0.69 34.82
CA VAL A 61 -6.90 1.48 34.28
C VAL A 61 -7.24 2.96 34.25
N ASP A 62 -6.24 3.81 34.50
CA ASP A 62 -6.40 5.27 34.42
C ASP A 62 -6.27 5.80 32.99
N VAL A 63 -5.53 5.09 32.12
CA VAL A 63 -5.20 5.51 30.75
C VAL A 63 -5.29 4.34 29.80
N ILE A 64 -5.97 4.55 28.66
CA ILE A 64 -6.04 3.59 27.54
C ILE A 64 -5.26 4.16 26.36
N VAL A 65 -4.33 3.37 25.82
CA VAL A 65 -3.56 3.72 24.61
C VAL A 65 -3.99 2.80 23.46
N LEU A 66 -4.53 3.40 22.39
CA LEU A 66 -4.97 2.67 21.20
C LEU A 66 -3.79 2.45 20.24
N ALA A 67 -3.28 1.21 20.20
CA ALA A 67 -2.24 0.78 19.27
C ALA A 67 -2.82 -0.06 18.11
N THR A 68 -3.86 0.46 17.44
CA THR A 68 -4.75 -0.27 16.52
C THR A 68 -4.19 -0.54 15.11
N GLY A 69 -2.97 -0.08 14.80
CA GLY A 69 -2.38 -0.21 13.47
C GLY A 69 -2.85 0.87 12.49
N PHE A 70 -2.99 0.50 11.21
CA PHE A 70 -3.27 1.42 10.10
C PHE A 70 -4.24 0.79 9.08
N ASP A 71 -5.00 1.63 8.38
CA ASP A 71 -5.73 1.24 7.17
C ASP A 71 -4.80 1.37 5.96
N SER A 72 -4.33 0.23 5.47
CA SER A 72 -3.39 0.09 4.35
C SER A 72 -4.03 0.32 2.98
N HIS A 73 -5.36 0.31 2.89
CA HIS A 73 -6.10 0.50 1.64
C HIS A 73 -6.59 1.93 1.48
N ALA A 74 -6.49 2.76 2.53
CA ALA A 74 -6.84 4.17 2.53
C ALA A 74 -5.80 5.11 1.86
N PHE A 75 -5.25 4.73 0.69
CA PHE A 75 -4.16 5.43 -0.01
C PHE A 75 -4.36 6.95 -0.17
N PHE A 76 -5.60 7.39 -0.40
CA PHE A 76 -5.89 8.79 -0.70
C PHE A 76 -6.64 9.52 0.40
N ARG A 77 -6.96 8.92 1.54
CA ARG A 77 -7.72 9.65 2.56
C ARG A 77 -6.93 10.86 3.11
N PRO A 78 -7.55 12.04 3.29
CA PRO A 78 -8.96 12.39 3.04
C PRO A 78 -9.24 12.97 1.64
N MET A 79 -8.27 12.97 0.73
CA MET A 79 -8.40 13.44 -0.65
C MET A 79 -9.41 12.59 -1.44
N GLN A 80 -10.15 13.26 -2.32
CA GLN A 80 -10.98 12.62 -3.33
C GLN A 80 -10.27 12.74 -4.67
N LEU A 81 -9.88 11.61 -5.25
CA LEU A 81 -9.23 11.57 -6.56
C LEU A 81 -10.30 11.32 -7.64
N THR A 82 -10.43 12.27 -8.56
CA THR A 82 -11.33 12.20 -9.72
C THR A 82 -10.51 12.19 -11.00
N GLY A 83 -10.75 11.19 -11.84
CA GLY A 83 -10.09 11.00 -13.11
C GLY A 83 -10.86 11.62 -14.27
N ARG A 84 -10.53 11.15 -15.47
CA ARG A 84 -11.19 11.51 -16.72
C ARG A 84 -12.68 11.18 -16.65
N ASP A 85 -13.51 12.00 -17.29
CA ASP A 85 -14.96 11.78 -17.39
C ASP A 85 -15.68 11.64 -16.03
N GLY A 86 -15.07 12.15 -14.95
CA GLY A 86 -15.66 12.16 -13.61
C GLY A 86 -15.51 10.86 -12.82
N ILE A 87 -14.74 9.88 -13.30
CA ILE A 87 -14.53 8.62 -12.57
C ILE A 87 -13.92 8.90 -11.19
N ARG A 88 -14.38 8.21 -10.15
CA ARG A 88 -13.82 8.34 -8.80
C ARG A 88 -12.96 7.14 -8.48
N ILE A 89 -11.83 7.37 -7.82
CA ILE A 89 -10.94 6.26 -7.46
C ILE A 89 -11.60 5.25 -6.51
N ASP A 90 -12.46 5.74 -5.62
CA ASP A 90 -13.21 4.90 -4.69
C ASP A 90 -14.11 3.90 -5.44
N ASP A 91 -14.61 4.28 -6.63
CA ASP A 91 -15.43 3.41 -7.48
C ASP A 91 -14.58 2.40 -8.26
N VAL A 92 -13.39 2.84 -8.72
CA VAL A 92 -12.44 1.97 -9.44
C VAL A 92 -11.82 0.92 -8.51
N TRP A 93 -11.61 1.24 -7.23
CA TRP A 93 -10.97 0.38 -6.24
C TRP A 93 -11.94 -0.31 -5.28
N GLN A 94 -13.25 -0.38 -5.60
CA GLN A 94 -14.23 -1.07 -4.75
C GLN A 94 -13.87 -2.53 -4.47
N ASP A 95 -13.20 -3.18 -5.43
CA ASP A 95 -12.76 -4.57 -5.33
C ASP A 95 -11.30 -4.75 -4.89
N GLY A 96 -10.61 -3.65 -4.58
CA GLY A 96 -9.22 -3.63 -4.17
C GLY A 96 -8.36 -2.67 -5.00
N PRO A 97 -7.38 -2.00 -4.37
CA PRO A 97 -6.48 -1.08 -5.04
C PRO A 97 -5.56 -1.78 -6.06
N HIS A 98 -5.52 -1.24 -7.27
CA HIS A 98 -4.67 -1.72 -8.34
C HIS A 98 -4.06 -0.57 -9.12
N ALA A 99 -2.88 -0.83 -9.69
CA ALA A 99 -2.11 0.14 -10.45
C ALA A 99 -1.31 -0.57 -11.54
N HIS A 100 -0.88 0.17 -12.54
CA HIS A 100 0.14 -0.27 -13.48
C HIS A 100 1.51 0.10 -12.96
N GLN A 101 2.41 -0.89 -12.90
CA GLN A 101 3.80 -0.72 -12.46
C GLN A 101 3.93 -0.01 -11.11
N THR A 102 2.94 -0.13 -10.22
CA THR A 102 2.86 0.54 -8.89
C THR A 102 2.76 2.07 -8.91
N VAL A 103 2.77 2.72 -10.08
CA VAL A 103 2.95 4.18 -10.21
C VAL A 103 1.81 4.91 -10.91
N ALA A 104 0.98 4.25 -11.72
CA ALA A 104 -0.06 4.92 -12.50
C ALA A 104 -1.37 4.12 -12.53
N ILE A 105 -2.50 4.79 -12.78
CA ILE A 105 -3.84 4.19 -12.75
C ILE A 105 -4.57 4.52 -14.05
N PRO A 106 -5.18 3.54 -14.75
CA PRO A 106 -6.04 3.80 -15.90
C PRO A 106 -7.20 4.73 -15.51
N GLY A 107 -7.52 5.68 -16.38
CA GLY A 107 -8.57 6.68 -16.13
C GLY A 107 -8.08 7.94 -15.41
N PHE A 108 -6.84 7.97 -14.91
CA PHE A 108 -6.25 9.11 -14.19
C PHE A 108 -5.02 9.66 -14.94
N PRO A 109 -5.22 10.38 -16.06
CA PRO A 109 -4.12 10.87 -16.88
C PRO A 109 -3.22 11.85 -16.11
N ASN A 110 -1.91 11.79 -16.37
CA ASN A 110 -0.86 12.60 -15.75
C ASN A 110 -0.78 12.50 -14.21
N PHE A 111 -1.48 11.53 -13.61
CA PHE A 111 -1.39 11.25 -12.19
C PHE A 111 -0.40 10.11 -11.94
N PHE A 112 0.54 10.36 -11.03
CA PHE A 112 1.50 9.37 -10.57
C PHE A 112 1.40 9.18 -9.06
N MET A 113 1.62 7.95 -8.63
CA MET A 113 1.73 7.57 -7.23
C MET A 113 3.17 7.22 -6.89
N MET A 114 3.54 7.59 -5.67
CA MET A 114 4.70 7.04 -4.97
C MET A 114 4.16 6.03 -3.96
N LEU A 115 4.84 4.89 -3.83
CA LEU A 115 4.45 3.78 -2.95
C LEU A 115 3.01 3.31 -3.22
N GLY A 116 2.58 3.31 -4.48
CA GLY A 116 1.25 2.87 -4.88
C GLY A 116 1.02 1.37 -4.68
N PRO A 117 -0.18 0.87 -5.01
CA PRO A 117 -0.58 -0.52 -4.80
C PRO A 117 0.43 -1.51 -5.39
N HIS A 118 0.65 -2.63 -4.70
CA HIS A 118 1.62 -3.67 -5.06
C HIS A 118 3.08 -3.22 -5.09
N SER A 119 3.43 -2.07 -4.49
CA SER A 119 4.82 -1.73 -4.19
C SER A 119 5.44 -2.79 -3.25
N PRO A 120 6.76 -3.04 -3.30
CA PRO A 120 7.46 -3.97 -2.39
C PRO A 120 7.62 -3.38 -0.98
N VAL A 121 6.50 -2.99 -0.36
CA VAL A 121 6.43 -2.48 0.99
C VAL A 121 6.26 -3.66 1.94
N GLY A 122 7.11 -3.74 2.97
CA GLY A 122 7.06 -4.78 3.99
C GLY A 122 8.40 -5.47 4.22
N ASN A 123 8.99 -5.99 3.16
CA ASN A 123 10.26 -6.74 3.17
C ASN A 123 11.43 -5.98 2.52
N PHE A 124 11.22 -4.73 2.08
CA PHE A 124 12.24 -3.92 1.44
C PHE A 124 12.17 -2.45 1.92
N PRO A 125 13.29 -1.69 1.94
CA PRO A 125 13.28 -0.30 2.39
C PRO A 125 12.38 0.57 1.51
N LEU A 126 11.39 1.22 2.13
CA LEU A 126 10.46 2.13 1.43
C LEU A 126 11.21 3.25 0.68
N THR A 127 12.32 3.73 1.22
CA THR A 127 13.14 4.78 0.59
C THR A 127 13.69 4.31 -0.76
N ALA A 128 14.20 3.08 -0.84
CA ALA A 128 14.72 2.54 -2.09
C ALA A 128 13.62 2.28 -3.13
N VAL A 129 12.39 1.95 -2.70
CA VAL A 129 11.21 1.87 -3.59
C VAL A 129 10.84 3.25 -4.11
N ALA A 130 10.80 4.24 -3.22
CA ALA A 130 10.48 5.60 -3.61
C ALA A 130 11.53 6.17 -4.56
N GLU A 131 12.82 5.92 -4.35
CA GLU A 131 13.88 6.36 -5.27
C GLU A 131 13.70 5.79 -6.68
N SER A 132 13.44 4.49 -6.83
CA SER A 132 13.22 3.89 -8.15
C SER A 132 11.95 4.39 -8.83
N GLN A 133 10.87 4.60 -8.08
CA GLN A 133 9.62 5.19 -8.61
C GLN A 133 9.82 6.65 -9.02
N ALA A 134 10.53 7.44 -8.21
CA ALA A 134 10.83 8.83 -8.54
C ALA A 134 11.67 8.93 -9.81
N GLU A 135 12.72 8.10 -9.94
CA GLU A 135 13.53 8.03 -11.16
C GLU A 135 12.66 7.70 -12.38
N HIS A 136 11.78 6.70 -12.28
CA HIS A 136 10.87 6.31 -13.36
C HIS A 136 9.90 7.44 -13.75
N ILE A 137 9.27 8.08 -12.77
CA ILE A 137 8.34 9.20 -13.00
C ILE A 137 9.08 10.40 -13.63
N VAL A 138 10.30 10.69 -13.19
CA VAL A 138 11.12 11.76 -13.77
C VAL A 138 11.46 11.48 -15.24
N GLN A 139 11.67 10.22 -15.64
CA GLN A 139 11.86 9.89 -17.06
C GLN A 139 10.64 10.29 -17.91
N TRP A 140 9.43 9.99 -17.42
CA TRP A 140 8.19 10.43 -18.08
C TRP A 140 8.03 11.94 -18.13
N ILE A 141 8.29 12.64 -17.01
CA ILE A 141 8.23 14.10 -16.94
C ILE A 141 9.22 14.74 -17.91
N LYS A 142 10.42 14.18 -18.08
CA LYS A 142 11.41 14.68 -19.05
C LYS A 142 10.88 14.59 -20.49
N ARG A 143 10.24 13.47 -20.86
CA ARG A 143 9.62 13.30 -22.19
C ARG A 143 8.47 14.28 -22.43
N TRP A 144 7.62 14.48 -21.42
CA TRP A 144 6.59 15.53 -21.45
C TRP A 144 7.20 16.92 -21.67
N ARG A 145 8.27 17.27 -20.94
CA ARG A 145 8.98 18.55 -21.10
C ARG A 145 9.63 18.74 -22.47
N HIS A 146 9.97 17.67 -23.18
CA HIS A 146 10.42 17.72 -24.57
C HIS A 146 9.27 17.84 -25.58
N GLY A 147 8.02 17.90 -25.11
CA GLY A 147 6.83 18.07 -25.94
C GLY A 147 6.44 16.82 -26.72
N GLU A 148 6.77 15.62 -26.23
CA GLU A 148 6.39 14.35 -26.89
C GLU A 148 4.89 14.05 -26.78
N PHE A 149 4.26 14.44 -25.66
CA PHE A 149 2.84 14.25 -25.37
C PHE A 149 2.35 15.36 -24.43
N ASP A 150 1.03 15.51 -24.26
CA ASP A 150 0.40 16.40 -23.28
C ASP A 150 -0.30 15.61 -22.16
N THR A 151 -0.79 14.42 -22.48
CA THR A 151 -1.33 13.47 -21.51
C THR A 151 -0.70 12.10 -21.66
N MET A 152 -0.46 11.42 -20.54
CA MET A 152 -0.15 10.00 -20.50
C MET A 152 -1.00 9.27 -19.47
N GLU A 153 -1.35 8.04 -19.79
CA GLU A 153 -2.19 7.17 -18.96
C GLU A 153 -1.85 5.72 -19.31
N PRO A 154 -1.73 4.81 -18.34
CA PRO A 154 -1.51 3.40 -18.65
C PRO A 154 -2.77 2.80 -19.28
N LYS A 155 -2.58 1.93 -20.28
CA LYS A 155 -3.68 1.20 -20.89
C LYS A 155 -4.30 0.24 -19.88
N SER A 156 -5.63 0.12 -19.87
CA SER A 156 -6.33 -0.84 -19.00
C SER A 156 -5.86 -2.27 -19.24
N ALA A 157 -5.63 -2.66 -20.50
CA ALA A 157 -5.14 -4.00 -20.84
C ALA A 157 -3.72 -4.28 -20.29
N ALA A 158 -2.81 -3.29 -20.33
CA ALA A 158 -1.47 -3.44 -19.76
C ALA A 158 -1.52 -3.50 -18.22
N THR A 159 -2.45 -2.75 -17.61
CA THR A 159 -2.70 -2.79 -16.17
C THR A 159 -3.23 -4.15 -15.74
N GLU A 160 -4.21 -4.71 -16.45
CA GLU A 160 -4.75 -6.04 -16.15
C GLU A 160 -3.74 -7.16 -16.35
N ALA A 161 -2.94 -7.10 -17.43
CA ALA A 161 -1.87 -8.06 -17.67
C ALA A 161 -0.84 -8.04 -16.53
N TYR A 162 -0.42 -6.84 -16.11
CA TYR A 162 0.47 -6.66 -14.97
C TYR A 162 -0.11 -7.24 -13.66
N ASN A 163 -1.34 -6.87 -13.30
CA ASN A 163 -1.95 -7.36 -12.05
C ASN A 163 -2.25 -8.87 -12.09
N THR A 164 -2.55 -9.43 -13.26
CA THR A 164 -2.72 -10.89 -13.43
C THR A 164 -1.43 -11.64 -13.12
N VAL A 165 -0.27 -11.13 -13.56
CA VAL A 165 1.03 -11.72 -13.24
C VAL A 165 1.31 -11.67 -11.73
N LEU A 166 0.94 -10.58 -11.05
CA LEU A 166 1.09 -10.46 -9.59
C LEU A 166 0.21 -11.47 -8.86
N ARG A 167 -1.09 -11.52 -9.19
CA ARG A 167 -2.05 -12.46 -8.60
C ARG A 167 -1.61 -13.91 -8.78
N ALA A 168 -1.14 -14.29 -9.97
CA ALA A 168 -0.68 -15.64 -10.26
C ALA A 168 0.58 -16.05 -9.48
N ALA A 169 1.43 -15.09 -9.10
CA ALA A 169 2.65 -15.36 -8.34
C ALA A 169 2.41 -15.50 -6.83
N MET A 170 1.28 -14.99 -6.31
CA MET A 170 1.03 -14.87 -4.88
C MET A 170 0.91 -16.21 -4.11
N PRO A 171 0.24 -17.26 -4.63
CA PRO A 171 0.01 -18.50 -3.88
C PRO A 171 1.27 -19.24 -3.41
N ASN A 172 2.41 -19.00 -4.06
CA ASN A 172 3.68 -19.65 -3.75
C ASN A 172 4.57 -18.80 -2.83
N THR A 173 4.00 -17.81 -2.14
CA THR A 173 4.75 -16.89 -1.27
C THR A 173 4.47 -17.14 0.21
N VAL A 174 5.35 -16.64 1.08
CA VAL A 174 5.13 -16.65 2.53
C VAL A 174 3.91 -15.81 2.94
N TRP A 175 3.42 -14.92 2.07
CA TRP A 175 2.28 -14.06 2.36
C TRP A 175 0.95 -14.83 2.41
N THR A 176 0.88 -16.02 1.81
CA THR A 176 -0.35 -16.84 1.71
C THR A 176 -0.31 -18.08 2.62
N THR A 177 0.57 -18.12 3.63
CA THR A 177 0.70 -19.27 4.56
C THR A 177 -0.31 -19.26 5.72
N GLY A 178 -1.39 -18.47 5.62
CA GLY A 178 -2.48 -18.44 6.62
C GLY A 178 -2.41 -17.31 7.64
N CYS A 179 -1.74 -16.20 7.32
CA CYS A 179 -1.55 -15.09 8.25
C CYS A 179 -2.55 -13.97 8.05
N ASP A 180 -3.22 -13.53 9.11
CA ASP A 180 -4.02 -12.30 9.09
C ASP A 180 -3.11 -11.08 8.97
N SER A 181 -3.17 -10.39 7.84
CA SER A 181 -2.37 -9.19 7.61
C SER A 181 -3.23 -8.08 7.03
N TRP A 182 -2.83 -6.84 7.30
CA TRP A 182 -3.36 -5.67 6.63
C TRP A 182 -3.04 -5.62 5.13
N TYR A 183 -2.26 -6.57 4.59
CA TYR A 183 -2.02 -6.68 3.14
C TYR A 183 -3.15 -7.37 2.39
N LEU A 184 -4.06 -8.07 3.07
CA LEU A 184 -5.03 -8.95 2.42
C LEU A 184 -6.20 -8.17 1.84
N ASN A 185 -6.55 -8.46 0.59
CA ASN A 185 -7.80 -8.01 -0.01
C ASN A 185 -9.01 -8.82 0.48
N LYS A 186 -10.20 -8.48 -0.03
CA LYS A 186 -11.47 -9.14 0.29
C LYS A 186 -11.49 -10.65 0.01
N ASP A 187 -10.65 -11.12 -0.90
CA ASP A 187 -10.53 -12.53 -1.31
C ASP A 187 -9.40 -13.26 -0.53
N GLY A 188 -8.78 -12.60 0.46
CA GLY A 188 -7.68 -13.14 1.23
C GLY A 188 -6.35 -13.20 0.46
N ILE A 189 -6.24 -12.48 -0.66
CA ILE A 189 -5.02 -12.40 -1.47
C ILE A 189 -4.24 -11.13 -1.07
N PRO A 190 -2.96 -11.26 -0.68
CA PRO A 190 -2.11 -10.10 -0.40
C PRO A 190 -1.96 -9.15 -1.61
N GLU A 191 -2.05 -7.84 -1.40
CA GLU A 191 -1.87 -6.79 -2.41
C GLU A 191 -0.45 -6.19 -2.38
N VAL A 192 0.54 -7.07 -2.24
CA VAL A 192 1.97 -6.73 -2.18
C VAL A 192 2.73 -7.25 -3.39
N TRP A 193 3.97 -6.79 -3.55
CA TRP A 193 4.88 -7.31 -4.57
C TRP A 193 5.34 -8.75 -4.24
N PRO A 194 5.06 -9.75 -5.10
CA PRO A 194 5.36 -11.16 -4.80
C PRO A 194 6.78 -11.59 -5.21
N PHE A 195 7.57 -10.71 -5.84
CA PHE A 195 8.89 -11.07 -6.38
C PHE A 195 10.04 -10.45 -5.60
N ALA A 196 11.27 -10.77 -5.98
CA ALA A 196 12.45 -10.09 -5.45
C ALA A 196 12.39 -8.57 -5.73
N PRO A 197 12.83 -7.69 -4.80
CA PRO A 197 12.84 -6.24 -5.00
C PRO A 197 13.64 -5.79 -6.23
N ALA A 198 14.71 -6.53 -6.59
CA ALA A 198 15.50 -6.25 -7.80
C ALA A 198 14.65 -6.34 -9.08
N LYS A 199 13.62 -7.20 -9.12
CA LYS A 199 12.70 -7.30 -10.26
C LYS A 199 11.83 -6.05 -10.38
N HIS A 200 11.39 -5.47 -9.26
CA HIS A 200 10.63 -4.21 -9.25
C HIS A 200 11.50 -3.04 -9.76
N ARG A 201 12.73 -2.94 -9.25
CA ARG A 201 13.69 -1.94 -9.74
C ARG A 201 13.98 -2.08 -11.24
N ALA A 202 14.19 -3.31 -11.73
CA ALA A 202 14.45 -3.56 -13.14
C ALA A 202 13.24 -3.22 -14.03
N MET A 203 12.02 -3.52 -13.57
CA MET A 203 10.78 -3.14 -14.26
C MET A 203 10.67 -1.62 -14.43
N LEU A 204 11.04 -0.85 -13.41
CA LEU A 204 10.97 0.62 -13.45
C LEU A 204 12.17 1.29 -14.13
N ALA A 205 13.25 0.56 -14.39
CA ALA A 205 14.47 1.14 -14.95
C ALA A 205 14.27 1.71 -16.37
N ASN A 206 13.38 1.09 -17.15
CA ASN A 206 13.07 1.51 -18.52
C ASN A 206 11.58 1.89 -18.64
N LEU A 207 11.30 2.85 -19.53
CA LEU A 207 9.93 3.15 -19.92
C LEU A 207 9.43 2.14 -20.95
N HIS A 208 8.14 1.85 -20.89
CA HIS A 208 7.41 1.02 -21.85
C HIS A 208 6.31 1.86 -22.52
N PRO A 209 6.64 2.78 -23.44
CA PRO A 209 5.66 3.70 -24.01
C PRO A 209 4.48 3.02 -24.70
N GLU A 210 4.70 1.81 -25.21
CA GLU A 210 3.69 0.94 -25.81
C GLU A 210 2.57 0.54 -24.84
N GLU A 211 2.82 0.56 -23.53
CA GLU A 211 1.84 0.24 -22.48
C GLU A 211 0.97 1.45 -22.09
N TYR A 212 1.25 2.63 -22.66
CA TYR A 212 0.59 3.89 -22.32
C TYR A 212 -0.14 4.49 -23.52
N ASP A 213 -1.24 5.19 -23.23
CA ASP A 213 -1.91 6.09 -24.16
C ASP A 213 -1.28 7.48 -24.05
N LEU A 214 -0.44 7.83 -25.03
CA LEU A 214 0.18 9.15 -25.14
C LEU A 214 -0.64 10.00 -26.12
N ARG A 215 -1.16 11.13 -25.65
CA ARG A 215 -2.01 12.02 -26.47
C ARG A 215 -1.46 13.42 -26.46
N ARG A 216 -1.63 14.12 -27.59
CA ARG A 216 -1.37 15.55 -27.73
C ARG A 216 -2.67 16.29 -27.94
N TYR A 217 -2.77 17.48 -27.36
CA TYR A 217 -3.82 18.40 -27.70
C TYR A 217 -3.51 19.02 -29.07
N ALA A 218 -4.54 19.22 -29.88
CA ALA A 218 -4.40 20.04 -31.07
C ALA A 218 -3.94 21.44 -30.63
N ALA A 219 -2.90 21.97 -31.27
CA ALA A 219 -2.45 23.32 -30.98
C ALA A 219 -3.62 24.28 -31.17
N VAL A 220 -4.05 24.93 -30.07
CA VAL A 220 -5.02 26.02 -30.16
C VAL A 220 -4.33 27.09 -30.98
N ARG A 221 -4.77 27.28 -32.24
CA ARG A 221 -4.31 28.42 -33.05
C ARG A 221 -4.66 29.67 -32.26
N ALA A 222 -3.64 30.38 -31.77
CA ALA A 222 -3.83 31.68 -31.15
C ALA A 222 -4.56 32.57 -32.16
N THR A 223 -5.83 32.86 -31.90
CA THR A 223 -6.55 33.89 -32.65
C THR A 223 -5.83 35.20 -32.36
N SER A 224 -5.25 35.78 -33.42
CA SER A 224 -4.63 37.09 -33.36
C SER A 224 -5.62 38.08 -32.77
N ARG A 225 -5.25 38.75 -31.67
CA ARG A 225 -5.99 39.89 -31.14
C ARG A 225 -6.16 40.91 -32.29
N PRO A 226 -7.37 41.43 -32.56
CA PRO A 226 -7.52 42.53 -33.49
C PRO A 226 -6.77 43.74 -32.93
N GLN A 227 -5.86 44.31 -33.73
CA GLN A 227 -5.24 45.59 -33.44
C GLN A 227 -6.33 46.66 -33.53
N SER A 228 -6.64 47.30 -32.42
CA SER A 228 -7.49 48.49 -32.38
C SER A 228 -6.72 49.66 -33.01
N ALA A 229 -7.35 50.31 -34.00
CA ALA A 229 -6.92 51.57 -34.59
C ALA A 229 -7.26 52.76 -33.69
#